data_AF-A0A842WYD4-F1
#
_entry.id   AF-A0A842WYD4-F1
#
_cell.length_a   1.000
_cell.length_b   1.000
_cell.length_c   1.000
_cell.angle_alpha   90.00
_cell.angle_beta   90.00
_cell.angle_gamma   90.00
#
_symmetry.space_group_name_H-M   'P 1'
#
loop_
_entity.id
_entity.type
_entity.pdbx_description
1 polymer ?
#
loop_
_entity_poly.entity_id
_entity_poly.type
_entity_poly.pdbx_seq_one_letter_code
_entity_poly.pdbx_strand_id
1 'polypeptide(L)'
;MSGYKTHLTAYVIAAAAVYYFLFRAGLKAEVGVKDLIGGGVGVVYTLAPDIDSRTSRIRRFFNLGSASAVAASTTAYLISGDVRYACAALALSALTAGMWLTRHRGAFHQPIAGALMSAPLALIDPLYAGMGFLGYGVHLALDGRLLGRARV
;
A
#
# COMPACT_ATOMS: atom_id res chain seq x y z
N MET A 1 20.15 3.40 4.45
CA MET A 1 18.72 3.36 4.07
C MET A 1 17.94 3.95 5.22
N SER A 2 17.09 4.94 4.98
CA SER A 2 16.12 5.37 5.99
C SER A 2 15.28 4.14 6.31
N GLY A 3 15.37 3.62 7.55
CA GLY A 3 14.63 2.41 7.92
C GLY A 3 13.12 2.69 7.83
N TYR A 4 12.29 1.64 7.71
CA TYR A 4 10.82 1.75 7.69
C TYR A 4 10.25 2.69 8.77
N LYS A 5 10.92 2.79 9.92
CA LYS A 5 10.61 3.73 11.01
C LYS A 5 10.57 5.19 10.53
N THR A 6 11.55 5.62 9.74
CA THR A 6 11.63 7.00 9.22
C THR A 6 10.47 7.29 8.28
N HIS A 7 10.16 6.37 7.38
CA HIS A 7 9.02 6.48 6.46
C HIS A 7 7.70 6.57 7.23
N LEU A 8 7.49 5.71 8.22
CA LEU A 8 6.30 5.73 9.07
C LEU A 8 6.18 7.02 9.88
N THR A 9 7.27 7.48 10.51
CA THR A 9 7.26 8.73 11.27
C THR A 9 6.94 9.92 10.36
N ALA A 10 7.56 9.99 9.18
CA ALA A 10 7.29 11.06 8.22
C ALA A 10 5.84 11.02 7.73
N TYR A 11 5.27 9.83 7.50
CA TYR A 11 3.88 9.70 7.12
C TYR A 11 2.95 10.19 8.23
N VAL A 12 3.18 9.82 9.49
CA VAL A 12 2.37 10.28 10.62
C VAL A 12 2.41 11.80 10.74
N ILE A 13 3.59 12.41 10.58
CA ILE A 13 3.75 13.87 10.57
C ILE A 13 2.99 14.50 9.40
N ALA A 14 3.13 13.96 8.18
CA ALA A 14 2.45 14.46 6.99
C ALA A 14 0.93 14.34 7.10
N ALA A 15 0.42 13.21 7.59
CA ALA A 15 -0.99 12.99 7.87
C ALA A 15 -1.52 14.00 8.89
N ALA A 16 -0.82 14.18 10.01
CA ALA A 16 -1.20 15.16 11.04
C ALA A 16 -1.22 16.59 10.47
N ALA A 17 -0.24 16.95 9.64
CA ALA A 17 -0.20 18.24 8.96
C ALA A 17 -1.40 18.43 8.03
N VAL A 18 -1.74 17.42 7.21
CA VAL A 18 -2.93 17.47 6.34
C VAL A 18 -4.20 17.69 7.17
N TYR A 19 -4.41 16.91 8.24
CA TYR A 19 -5.58 17.10 9.10
C TYR A 19 -5.60 18.50 9.73
N TYR A 20 -4.46 18.98 10.25
CA TYR A 20 -4.35 20.33 10.81
C TYR A 20 -4.79 21.40 9.81
N PHE A 21 -4.34 21.33 8.56
CA PHE A 21 -4.74 22.28 7.52
C PHE A 21 -6.22 22.17 7.17
N LEU A 22 -6.80 20.97 7.12
CA LEU A 22 -8.24 20.79 6.89
C LEU A 22 -9.09 21.42 8.01
N PHE A 23 -8.67 21.29 9.27
CA PHE A 23 -9.32 21.96 10.40
C PHE A 23 -9.21 23.48 10.29
N ARG A 24 -8.01 24.00 10.00
CA ARG A 24 -7.77 25.43 9.88
C ARG A 24 -8.51 26.08 8.70
N ALA A 25 -8.72 25.32 7.62
CA ALA A 25 -9.50 25.76 6.46
C ALA A 25 -11.03 25.63 6.66
N GLY A 26 -11.49 25.09 7.80
CA GLY A 26 -12.92 24.83 8.04
C GLY A 26 -13.51 23.72 7.18
N LEU A 27 -12.66 22.93 6.49
CA LEU A 27 -13.08 21.80 5.65
C LEU A 27 -13.38 20.53 6.48
N LYS A 28 -12.99 20.53 7.75
CA LYS A 28 -13.23 19.41 8.68
C LYS A 28 -13.44 19.95 10.10
N ALA A 29 -14.43 19.40 10.80
CA ALA A 29 -14.81 19.84 12.15
C ALA A 29 -14.37 18.88 13.27
N GLU A 30 -14.27 17.58 12.98
CA GLU A 30 -13.85 16.55 13.95
C GLU A 30 -13.04 15.41 13.31
N VAL A 31 -12.33 14.64 14.14
CA VAL A 31 -11.68 13.38 13.74
C VAL A 31 -12.59 12.22 14.11
N GLY A 32 -13.04 11.45 13.12
CA GLY A 32 -13.90 10.29 13.31
C GLY A 32 -13.19 8.96 13.13
N VAL A 33 -13.93 7.87 13.33
CA VAL A 33 -13.42 6.49 13.13
C VAL A 33 -12.88 6.28 11.71
N LYS A 34 -13.54 6.87 10.70
CA LYS A 34 -13.07 6.82 9.30
C LYS A 34 -11.67 7.41 9.14
N ASP A 35 -11.34 8.47 9.87
CA ASP A 35 -10.03 9.12 9.79
C ASP A 35 -8.93 8.24 10.39
N LEU A 36 -9.25 7.52 11.47
CA LEU A 36 -8.36 6.54 12.07
C LEU A 36 -8.11 5.36 11.12
N ILE A 37 -9.17 4.86 10.47
CA ILE A 37 -9.06 3.80 9.46
C ILE A 37 -8.20 4.29 8.28
N GLY A 38 -8.49 5.47 7.73
CA GLY A 38 -7.72 6.08 6.64
C GLY A 38 -6.25 6.30 7.02
N GLY A 39 -6.00 6.76 8.26
CA GLY A 39 -4.67 6.86 8.85
C GLY A 39 -3.94 5.53 8.84
N GLY A 40 -4.60 4.46 9.28
CA GLY A 40 -4.08 3.09 9.24
C GLY A 40 -3.83 2.59 7.82
N VAL A 41 -4.71 2.88 6.87
CA VAL A 41 -4.51 2.56 5.44
C VAL A 41 -3.23 3.21 4.92
N GLY A 42 -3.01 4.51 5.17
CA GLY A 42 -1.78 5.15 4.71
C GLY A 42 -0.52 4.63 5.40
N VAL A 43 -0.58 4.11 6.64
CA VAL A 43 0.54 3.36 7.26
C VAL A 43 0.91 2.15 6.42
N VAL A 44 -0.08 1.34 6.04
CA VAL A 44 0.14 0.15 5.20
C VAL A 44 0.73 0.55 3.85
N TYR A 45 0.20 1.60 3.23
CA TYR A 45 0.65 2.07 1.91
C TYR A 45 2.02 2.74 1.94
N THR A 46 2.43 3.31 3.07
CA THR A 46 3.82 3.80 3.27
C THR A 46 4.85 2.68 3.20
N LEU A 47 4.45 1.45 3.52
CA LEU A 47 5.32 0.26 3.48
C LEU A 47 5.22 -0.47 2.14
N ALA A 48 4.25 -0.13 1.28
CA ALA A 48 4.01 -0.85 0.04
C ALA A 48 5.23 -0.85 -0.91
N PRO A 49 5.99 0.25 -1.09
CA PRO A 49 7.16 0.21 -1.97
C PRO A 49 8.23 -0.81 -1.57
N ASP A 50 8.40 -1.06 -0.26
CA ASP A 50 9.38 -2.01 0.28
C ASP A 50 9.06 -3.49 -0.05
N ILE A 51 7.90 -3.78 -0.65
CA ILE A 51 7.52 -5.11 -1.10
C ILE A 51 8.42 -5.65 -2.22
N ASP A 52 9.04 -4.76 -3.01
CA ASP A 52 9.92 -5.16 -4.11
C ASP A 52 11.32 -5.61 -3.63
N SER A 53 11.68 -5.29 -2.39
CA SER A 53 12.96 -5.68 -1.78
C SER A 53 12.97 -7.15 -1.34
N ARG A 54 13.88 -7.95 -1.89
CA ARG A 54 14.04 -9.39 -1.56
C ARG A 54 14.31 -9.64 -0.07
N THR A 55 14.98 -8.71 0.60
CA THR A 55 15.35 -8.83 2.01
C THR A 55 14.36 -8.17 2.96
N SER A 56 13.35 -7.46 2.44
CA SER A 56 12.36 -6.77 3.26
C SER A 56 11.46 -7.74 4.01
N ARG A 57 11.21 -7.42 5.29
CA ARG A 57 10.22 -8.12 6.11
C ARG A 57 8.83 -7.99 5.50
N ILE A 58 8.51 -6.85 4.89
CA ILE A 58 7.22 -6.59 4.23
C ILE A 58 6.97 -7.58 3.11
N ARG A 59 7.99 -7.82 2.26
CA ARG A 59 7.89 -8.83 1.20
C ARG A 59 7.67 -10.24 1.74
N ARG A 60 8.34 -10.61 2.85
CA ARG A 60 8.13 -11.93 3.49
C ARG A 60 6.71 -12.08 4.01
N PHE A 61 6.18 -11.06 4.69
CA PHE A 61 4.79 -11.07 5.16
C PHE A 61 3.80 -11.12 4.00
N PHE A 62 4.03 -10.35 2.93
CA PHE A 62 3.19 -10.38 1.74
C PHE A 62 3.19 -11.75 1.08
N ASN A 63 4.36 -12.36 0.88
CA ASN A 63 4.47 -13.70 0.29
C ASN A 63 3.76 -14.75 1.13
N LEU A 64 3.94 -14.70 2.46
CA LEU A 64 3.28 -15.63 3.37
C LEU A 64 1.76 -15.44 3.33
N GLY A 65 1.28 -14.20 3.46
CA GLY A 65 -0.15 -13.89 3.41
C GLY A 65 -0.79 -14.28 2.08
N SER A 66 -0.10 -14.03 0.96
CA SER A 66 -0.56 -14.42 -0.37
C SER A 66 -0.61 -15.94 -0.52
N ALA A 67 0.41 -16.66 -0.05
CA ALA A 67 0.41 -18.13 -0.06
C ALA A 67 -0.73 -18.71 0.79
N SER A 68 -0.97 -18.16 1.98
CA SER A 68 -2.09 -18.55 2.84
C SER A 68 -3.44 -18.25 2.17
N ALA A 69 -3.59 -17.11 1.51
CA ALA A 69 -4.81 -16.73 0.81
C ALA A 69 -5.06 -17.61 -0.44
N VAL A 70 -4.01 -18.00 -1.16
CA VAL A 70 -4.08 -18.98 -2.26
C VAL A 70 -4.54 -20.33 -1.72
N ALA A 71 -3.94 -20.83 -0.62
CA ALA A 71 -4.34 -22.09 -0.01
C ALA A 71 -5.80 -22.04 0.46
N ALA A 72 -6.21 -20.98 1.16
CA ALA A 72 -7.57 -20.81 1.65
C ALA A 72 -8.59 -20.75 0.49
N SER A 73 -8.29 -19.97 -0.57
CA SER A 73 -9.16 -19.87 -1.75
C SER A 73 -9.24 -21.19 -2.50
N THR A 74 -8.13 -21.93 -2.62
CA THR A 74 -8.11 -23.25 -3.25
C THR A 74 -8.97 -24.25 -2.45
N THR A 75 -8.83 -24.29 -1.13
CA THR A 75 -9.67 -25.11 -0.25
C THR A 75 -11.15 -24.73 -0.37
N ALA A 76 -11.48 -23.44 -0.38
CA ALA A 76 -12.85 -22.96 -0.56
C ALA A 76 -13.44 -23.39 -1.91
N TYR A 77 -12.66 -23.33 -2.99
CA TYR A 77 -13.06 -23.84 -4.30
C TYR A 77 -13.34 -25.35 -4.26
N LEU A 78 -12.45 -26.15 -3.65
CA LEU A 78 -12.63 -27.60 -3.57
C LEU A 78 -13.87 -28.02 -2.77
N ILE A 79 -14.28 -27.23 -1.77
CA ILE A 79 -15.46 -27.50 -0.95
C ILE A 79 -16.76 -27.05 -1.65
N SER A 80 -16.75 -25.85 -2.23
CA SER A 80 -17.98 -25.21 -2.73
C SER A 80 -18.23 -25.40 -4.23
N GLY A 81 -17.18 -25.67 -5.02
CA GLY A 81 -17.21 -25.64 -6.47
C GLY A 81 -17.34 -24.23 -7.09
N ASP A 82 -17.36 -23.15 -6.29
CA ASP A 82 -17.52 -21.80 -6.82
C ASP A 82 -16.24 -21.29 -7.49
N VAL A 83 -16.32 -21.09 -8.81
CA VAL A 83 -15.22 -20.63 -9.69
C VAL A 83 -14.60 -19.32 -9.22
N ARG A 84 -15.34 -18.45 -8.50
CA ARG A 84 -14.79 -17.19 -7.96
C ARG A 84 -13.58 -17.43 -7.08
N TYR A 85 -13.59 -18.50 -6.28
CA TYR A 85 -12.46 -18.86 -5.42
C TYR A 85 -11.24 -19.35 -6.22
N ALA A 86 -11.46 -20.09 -7.32
CA ALA A 86 -10.39 -20.48 -8.23
C ALA A 86 -9.76 -19.26 -8.92
N CYS A 87 -10.58 -18.32 -9.39
CA CYS A 87 -10.10 -17.05 -9.95
C CYS A 87 -9.29 -16.25 -8.94
N ALA A 88 -9.73 -16.17 -7.68
CA ALA A 88 -8.99 -15.49 -6.62
C ALA A 88 -7.62 -16.16 -6.37
N ALA A 89 -7.58 -17.49 -6.28
CA ALA A 89 -6.34 -18.24 -6.10
C ALA A 89 -5.35 -18.02 -7.26
N LEU A 90 -5.84 -18.04 -8.51
CA LEU A 90 -5.03 -17.78 -9.70
C LEU A 90 -4.48 -16.35 -9.71
N ALA A 91 -5.34 -15.35 -9.44
CA ALA A 91 -4.93 -13.95 -9.42
C ALA A 91 -3.85 -13.68 -8.35
N LEU A 92 -4.04 -14.23 -7.13
CA LEU A 92 -3.06 -14.12 -6.05
C LEU A 92 -1.74 -14.83 -6.37
N SER A 93 -1.81 -15.99 -7.03
CA SER A 93 -0.64 -16.74 -7.48
C SER A 93 0.15 -15.95 -8.54
N ALA A 94 -0.55 -15.40 -9.53
CA ALA A 94 0.07 -14.56 -10.57
C ALA A 94 0.69 -13.30 -9.98
N LEU A 95 0.01 -12.63 -9.03
CA LEU A 95 0.55 -11.47 -8.32
C LEU A 95 1.83 -11.83 -7.56
N THR A 96 1.82 -12.94 -6.82
CA THR A 96 2.99 -13.42 -6.06
C THR A 96 4.15 -13.76 -6.99
N ALA A 97 3.89 -14.44 -8.10
CA ALA A 97 4.91 -14.76 -9.11
C ALA A 97 5.48 -13.48 -9.76
N GLY A 98 4.62 -12.51 -10.08
CA GLY A 98 5.03 -11.20 -10.60
C GLY A 98 5.98 -10.47 -9.65
N MET A 99 5.69 -10.48 -8.35
CA MET A 99 6.57 -9.91 -7.31
C MET A 99 7.96 -10.56 -7.26
N TRP A 100 8.12 -11.80 -7.71
CA TRP A 100 9.43 -12.45 -7.77
C TRP A 100 10.31 -11.89 -8.89
N LEU A 101 9.69 -11.38 -9.94
CA LEU A 101 10.35 -10.81 -11.11
C LEU A 101 10.67 -9.32 -10.94
N THR A 102 10.03 -8.63 -9.99
CA THR A 102 10.28 -7.20 -9.76
C THR A 102 11.67 -6.95 -9.16
N ARG A 103 12.41 -6.02 -9.77
CA ARG A 103 13.66 -5.48 -9.23
C ARG A 103 13.36 -4.49 -8.09
N HIS A 104 14.22 -4.48 -7.08
CA HIS A 104 14.17 -3.47 -6.02
C HIS A 104 14.33 -2.07 -6.63
N ARG A 105 13.49 -1.11 -6.22
CA ARG A 105 13.39 0.24 -6.81
C ARG A 105 12.92 0.24 -8.27
N GLY A 106 12.14 -0.78 -8.63
CA GLY A 106 11.53 -0.94 -9.95
C GLY A 106 10.19 -0.23 -10.05
N ALA A 107 9.17 -0.95 -10.53
CA ALA A 107 7.83 -0.41 -10.74
C ALA A 107 7.21 0.19 -9.45
N PHE A 108 7.47 -0.40 -8.29
CA PHE A 108 6.96 0.05 -6.98
C PHE A 108 7.61 1.33 -6.45
N HIS A 109 8.62 1.88 -7.14
CA HIS A 109 9.23 3.15 -6.78
C HIS A 109 8.94 4.23 -7.83
N GLN A 110 7.76 4.14 -8.45
CA GLN A 110 7.23 5.11 -9.40
C GLN A 110 5.97 5.78 -8.85
N PRO A 111 5.78 7.10 -9.04
CA PRO A 111 4.57 7.79 -8.60
C PRO A 111 3.28 7.19 -9.17
N ILE A 112 3.34 6.70 -10.42
CA ILE A 112 2.22 6.05 -11.08
C ILE A 112 1.78 4.77 -10.37
N ALA A 113 2.72 4.02 -9.78
CA ALA A 113 2.40 2.84 -9.00
C ALA A 113 1.67 3.22 -7.70
N GLY A 114 2.05 4.33 -7.06
CA GLY A 114 1.30 4.88 -5.93
C GLY A 114 -0.15 5.21 -6.27
N ALA A 115 -0.38 5.85 -7.42
CA ALA A 115 -1.73 6.16 -7.91
C ALA A 115 -2.52 4.88 -8.22
N LEU A 116 -1.92 3.92 -8.96
CA LEU A 116 -2.58 2.66 -9.32
C LEU A 116 -2.90 1.79 -8.10
N MET A 117 -2.01 1.74 -7.11
CA MET A 117 -2.25 0.96 -5.90
C MET A 117 -3.33 1.58 -5.01
N SER A 118 -3.38 2.91 -4.93
CA SER A 118 -4.36 3.61 -4.08
C SER A 118 -5.72 3.78 -4.74
N ALA A 119 -5.81 3.79 -6.08
CA ALA A 119 -7.05 4.01 -6.81
C ALA A 119 -8.21 3.05 -6.42
N PRO A 120 -8.01 1.73 -6.22
CA PRO A 120 -9.08 0.84 -5.77
C PRO A 120 -9.71 1.24 -4.43
N LEU A 121 -8.96 1.92 -3.56
CA LEU A 121 -9.50 2.38 -2.26
C LEU A 121 -10.58 3.45 -2.43
N ALA A 122 -10.60 4.17 -3.55
CA ALA A 122 -11.62 5.18 -3.83
C ALA A 122 -13.01 4.58 -4.01
N LEU A 123 -13.08 3.28 -4.36
CA LEU A 123 -14.34 2.52 -4.42
C LEU A 123 -14.92 2.23 -3.02
N ILE A 124 -14.09 2.31 -1.98
CA ILE A 124 -14.49 2.12 -0.58
C ILE A 124 -14.78 3.47 0.06
N ASP A 125 -13.79 4.36 0.07
CA ASP A 125 -13.91 5.73 0.56
C ASP A 125 -12.79 6.60 -0.07
N PRO A 126 -13.10 7.75 -0.70
CA PRO A 126 -12.09 8.63 -1.29
C PRO A 126 -11.01 9.10 -0.31
N LEU A 127 -11.34 9.21 0.98
CA LEU A 127 -10.36 9.51 2.03
C LEU A 127 -9.28 8.43 2.10
N TYR A 128 -9.65 7.16 1.97
CA TYR A 128 -8.71 6.05 2.06
C TYR A 128 -7.75 6.05 0.88
N ALA A 129 -8.24 6.36 -0.33
CA ALA A 129 -7.39 6.56 -1.49
C ALA A 129 -6.41 7.72 -1.28
N GLY A 130 -6.90 8.86 -0.77
CA GLY A 130 -6.06 10.01 -0.46
C GLY A 130 -4.95 9.70 0.56
N MET A 131 -5.29 9.04 1.67
CA MET A 131 -4.32 8.65 2.69
C MET A 131 -3.36 7.57 2.21
N GLY A 132 -3.84 6.60 1.41
CA GLY A 132 -3.01 5.58 0.77
C GLY A 132 -2.00 6.21 -0.19
N PHE A 133 -2.44 7.14 -1.04
CA PHE A 133 -1.56 7.88 -1.94
C PHE A 133 -0.55 8.75 -1.18
N LEU A 134 -0.99 9.44 -0.12
CA LEU A 134 -0.10 10.23 0.75
C LEU A 134 1.00 9.36 1.38
N GLY A 135 0.64 8.21 1.94
CA GLY A 135 1.60 7.27 2.52
C GLY A 135 2.65 6.80 1.52
N TYR A 136 2.19 6.37 0.34
CA TYR A 136 3.08 5.98 -0.75
C TYR A 136 3.98 7.13 -1.21
N GLY A 137 3.41 8.33 -1.38
CA GLY A 137 4.11 9.52 -1.80
C GLY A 137 5.20 9.95 -0.82
N VAL A 138 4.93 9.90 0.49
CA VAL A 138 5.92 10.17 1.54
C VAL A 138 7.09 9.20 1.45
N HIS A 139 6.82 7.92 1.22
CA HIS A 139 7.88 6.93 0.99
C HIS A 139 8.76 7.33 -0.19
N LEU A 140 8.16 7.59 -1.36
CA LEU A 140 8.90 7.99 -2.55
C LEU A 140 9.67 9.31 -2.37
N ALA A 141 9.11 10.26 -1.62
CA ALA A 141 9.76 11.55 -1.35
C ALA A 141 11.06 11.37 -0.57
N LEU A 142 11.02 10.56 0.49
CA LEU A 142 12.20 10.28 1.31
C LEU A 142 13.27 9.48 0.56
N ASP A 143 12.85 8.58 -0.33
CA ASP A 143 13.77 7.84 -1.20
C ASP A 143 14.24 8.66 -2.42
N GLY A 144 13.79 9.92 -2.56
CA GLY A 144 14.16 10.82 -3.66
C GLY A 144 13.59 10.43 -5.02
N ARG A 145 12.51 9.63 -5.04
CA ARG A 145 11.88 9.04 -6.22
C ARG A 145 10.56 9.68 -6.62
N LEU A 146 10.05 10.63 -5.84
CA LEU A 146 8.74 11.26 -6.09
C LEU A 146 8.63 11.93 -7.48
N LEU A 147 9.74 12.46 -8.01
CA LEU A 147 9.78 13.10 -9.33
C LEU A 147 10.30 12.17 -10.45
N GLY A 148 10.38 10.86 -10.21
CA GLY A 148 10.84 9.88 -11.19
C GLY A 148 12.34 9.94 -11.53
N ARG A 149 13.09 10.90 -10.98
CA ARG A 149 14.54 11.00 -11.20
C ARG A 149 15.26 10.03 -10.28
N ALA A 150 15.91 9.03 -10.86
CA ALA A 150 16.94 8.29 -10.14
C ALA A 150 18.06 9.30 -9.81
N ARG A 151 18.43 9.45 -8.54
CA ARG A 151 19.75 10.00 -8.21
C ARG A 151 20.75 9.01 -8.82
N VAL A 152 21.42 9.45 -9.88
CA VAL A 152 22.59 8.80 -10.46
C VAL A 152 23.73 8.89 -9.45
#